data_AF-A0A1Z9YHI8-F1
#
_entry.id   AF-A0A1Z9YHI8-F1
#
_cell.length_a   1.000
_cell.length_b   1.000
_cell.length_c   1.000
_cell.angle_alpha   90.00
_cell.angle_beta   90.00
_cell.angle_gamma   90.00
#
_symmetry.space_group_name_H-M   'P 1'
#
loop_
_entity.id
_entity.type
_entity.pdbx_description
1 polymer ?
#
loop_
_entity_poly.entity_id
_entity_poly.type
_entity_poly.pdbx_seq_one_letter_code
_entity_poly.pdbx_strand_id
1 'polypeptide(L)'
;MNEVDALSSSMPVSLPGLHRVDTREAAREIAEEFEAMFLSQMLAPMFEALDTDGLTGGGEGERAFRPMLVEEYAKEMTAQGGIGLADQVYSEILRMQGLSE
;
A
#
# COMPACT_ATOMS: atom_id res chain seq x y z
N MET A 1 31.57 13.86 -11.14
CA MET A 1 30.11 13.78 -10.93
C MET A 1 29.69 12.38 -11.34
N ASN A 2 29.28 11.55 -10.39
CA ASN A 2 28.99 10.13 -10.65
C ASN A 2 27.60 9.96 -11.27
N GLU A 3 27.49 9.02 -12.21
CA GLU A 3 26.26 8.64 -12.93
C GLU A 3 25.14 8.10 -12.03
N VAL A 4 25.40 7.90 -10.73
CA VAL A 4 24.40 7.50 -9.73
C VAL A 4 23.47 8.65 -9.29
N ASP A 5 23.85 9.92 -9.52
CA ASP A 5 22.99 11.08 -9.19
C ASP A 5 21.82 11.25 -10.18
N ALA A 6 21.94 10.71 -11.41
CA ALA A 6 20.96 10.94 -12.47
C ALA A 6 19.68 10.09 -12.32
N LEU A 7 19.71 9.04 -11.49
CA LEU A 7 18.57 8.12 -11.30
C LEU A 7 17.69 8.50 -10.09
N SER A 8 18.08 9.50 -9.30
CA SER A 8 17.27 9.99 -8.18
C SER A 8 16.21 11.03 -8.60
N SER A 9 16.21 11.48 -9.86
CA SER A 9 15.48 12.69 -10.27
C SER A 9 14.21 12.45 -11.10
N SER A 10 13.69 11.22 -11.24
CA SER A 10 12.61 10.96 -12.22
C SER A 10 11.33 10.30 -11.72
N MET A 11 11.02 10.31 -10.41
CA MET A 11 9.65 10.00 -9.99
C MET A 11 9.18 10.95 -8.89
N PRO A 12 8.35 11.96 -9.21
CA PRO A 12 7.55 12.61 -8.18
C PRO A 12 6.50 11.58 -7.73
N VAL A 13 6.78 10.86 -6.65
CA VAL A 13 5.73 10.16 -5.90
C VAL A 13 4.90 11.26 -5.23
N SER A 14 3.93 11.80 -5.99
CA SER A 14 3.00 12.80 -5.50
C SER A 14 1.91 12.11 -4.69
N LEU A 15 2.18 11.78 -3.43
CA LEU A 15 1.14 11.36 -2.48
C LEU A 15 0.32 12.60 -2.08
N PRO A 16 -0.99 12.64 -2.35
CA PRO A 16 -1.86 13.71 -1.85
C PRO A 16 -1.79 13.74 -0.32
N GLY A 17 -1.41 14.87 0.29
CA GLY A 17 -1.45 15.06 1.75
C GLY A 17 -0.11 15.09 2.49
N LEU A 18 1.03 14.83 1.83
CA LEU A 18 2.36 14.90 2.48
C LEU A 18 2.71 16.29 3.05
N HIS A 19 2.03 17.35 2.63
CA HIS A 19 2.27 18.72 3.11
C HIS A 19 1.75 18.99 4.53
N ARG A 20 1.23 17.97 5.25
CA ARG A 20 0.64 18.19 6.57
C ARG A 20 0.61 16.95 7.46
N VAL A 21 1.67 16.15 7.45
CA VAL A 21 1.79 15.01 8.36
C VAL A 21 2.40 15.47 9.70
N ASP A 22 1.74 16.43 10.35
CA ASP A 22 2.30 17.17 11.49
C ASP A 22 2.51 16.30 12.75
N THR A 23 2.07 15.03 12.74
CA THR A 23 2.14 14.13 13.89
C THR A 23 2.71 12.76 13.51
N ARG A 24 3.31 12.09 14.49
CA ARG A 24 3.82 10.72 14.35
C ARG A 24 2.68 9.74 14.08
N GLU A 25 1.51 9.99 14.63
CA GLU A 25 0.31 9.17 14.45
C GLU A 25 -0.17 9.24 13.00
N ALA A 26 -0.25 10.43 12.40
CA ALA A 26 -0.62 10.60 11.01
C ALA A 26 0.41 9.96 10.05
N ALA A 27 1.70 10.06 10.39
CA ALA A 27 2.75 9.39 9.62
C ALA A 27 2.60 7.86 9.66
N ARG A 28 2.17 7.32 10.81
CA ARG A 28 1.94 5.88 10.97
C ARG A 28 0.74 5.43 10.15
N GLU A 29 -0.37 6.15 10.23
CA GLU A 29 -1.60 5.84 9.49
C GLU A 29 -1.34 5.82 7.97
N ILE A 30 -0.65 6.84 7.44
CA ILE A 30 -0.30 6.90 6.01
C ILE A 30 0.61 5.73 5.61
N ALA A 31 1.56 5.36 6.47
CA ALA A 31 2.45 4.26 6.19
C ALA A 31 1.73 2.89 6.17
N GLU A 32 0.76 2.69 7.07
CA GLU A 32 -0.10 1.50 7.09
C GLU A 32 -1.04 1.49 5.88
N GLU A 33 -1.64 2.63 5.51
CA GLU A 33 -2.47 2.75 4.31
C GLU A 33 -1.66 2.40 3.04
N PHE A 34 -0.42 2.87 2.96
CA PHE A 34 0.48 2.53 1.87
C PHE A 34 0.77 1.02 1.81
N GLU A 35 1.06 0.38 2.94
CA GLU A 35 1.29 -1.07 2.98
C GLU A 35 0.03 -1.86 2.61
N ALA A 36 -1.15 -1.43 3.06
CA ALA A 36 -2.42 -2.05 2.68
C ALA A 36 -2.69 -1.94 1.17
N MET A 37 -2.45 -0.76 0.57
CA MET A 37 -2.55 -0.59 -0.88
C MET A 37 -1.54 -1.48 -1.62
N PHE A 38 -0.31 -1.55 -1.14
CA PHE A 38 0.71 -2.42 -1.73
C PHE A 38 0.29 -3.89 -1.69
N LEU A 39 -0.16 -4.37 -0.53
CA LEU A 39 -0.64 -5.74 -0.35
C LEU A 39 -1.85 -6.03 -1.22
N SER A 40 -2.80 -5.10 -1.38
CA SER A 40 -3.96 -5.32 -2.26
C SER A 40 -3.54 -5.55 -3.71
N GLN A 41 -2.55 -4.81 -4.20
CA GLN A 41 -2.00 -5.01 -5.56
C GLN A 41 -1.25 -6.34 -5.70
N MET A 42 -0.53 -6.77 -4.67
CA MET A 42 0.18 -8.06 -4.68
C MET A 42 -0.76 -9.26 -4.57
N LEU A 43 -1.87 -9.11 -3.86
CA LEU A 43 -2.88 -10.15 -3.69
C LEU A 43 -3.84 -10.24 -4.88
N ALA A 44 -4.09 -9.14 -5.59
CA ALA A 44 -5.06 -9.10 -6.70
C ALA A 44 -4.88 -10.25 -7.72
N PRO A 45 -3.66 -10.58 -8.22
CA PRO A 45 -3.48 -11.67 -9.17
C PRO A 45 -3.88 -13.05 -8.62
N MET A 46 -3.74 -13.29 -7.32
CA MET A 46 -4.16 -14.56 -6.70
C MET A 46 -5.68 -14.76 -6.79
N PHE A 47 -6.44 -13.67 -6.77
CA PHE A 47 -7.91 -13.67 -6.79
C PHE A 47 -8.47 -13.50 -8.21
N GLU A 48 -7.70 -12.92 -9.13
CA GLU A 48 -7.99 -12.91 -10.57
C GLU A 48 -7.78 -14.28 -11.21
N ALA A 49 -6.78 -15.04 -10.76
CA ALA A 49 -6.50 -16.39 -11.26
C ALA A 49 -7.53 -17.45 -10.79
N LEU A 50 -8.43 -17.11 -9.87
CA LEU A 50 -9.53 -17.97 -9.46
C LEU A 50 -10.70 -17.79 -10.43
N ASP A 51 -10.70 -18.61 -11.50
CA ASP A 51 -11.82 -18.72 -12.42
C ASP A 51 -13.09 -19.12 -11.66
N THR A 52 -14.10 -18.24 -11.67
CA THR A 52 -15.46 -18.51 -11.17
C THR A 52 -16.32 -19.30 -12.15
N ASP A 53 -15.71 -19.94 -13.15
CA ASP A 53 -16.40 -20.56 -14.29
C ASP A 53 -17.03 -21.93 -13.97
N GLY A 54 -17.06 -22.33 -12.70
CA GLY A 54 -17.78 -23.52 -12.24
C GLY A 54 -19.28 -23.27 -12.05
N LEU A 55 -20.08 -24.34 -12.19
CA LEU A 55 -21.54 -24.36 -11.94
C LEU A 55 -21.95 -23.87 -10.52
N THR A 56 -20.97 -23.72 -9.61
CA THR A 56 -21.10 -23.31 -8.21
C THR A 56 -20.36 -22.02 -7.87
N GLY A 57 -19.78 -21.30 -8.85
CA GLY A 57 -19.10 -20.02 -8.64
C GLY A 57 -20.07 -18.84 -8.53
N GLY A 58 -19.72 -17.79 -7.78
CA GLY A 58 -20.59 -16.63 -7.55
C GLY A 58 -20.75 -15.66 -8.74
N GLY A 59 -20.23 -16.04 -9.91
CA GLY A 59 -20.47 -15.39 -11.20
C GLY A 59 -20.10 -13.90 -11.24
N GLU A 60 -20.79 -13.14 -12.11
CA GLU A 60 -20.60 -11.69 -12.29
C GLU A 60 -20.70 -10.90 -10.99
N GLY A 61 -21.62 -11.29 -10.10
CA GLY A 61 -21.84 -10.63 -8.83
C GLY A 61 -20.61 -10.72 -7.95
N GLU A 62 -20.06 -11.91 -7.75
CA GLU A 62 -18.84 -12.10 -6.98
C GLU A 62 -17.64 -11.35 -7.59
N ARG A 63 -17.51 -11.35 -8.92
CA ARG A 63 -16.44 -10.62 -9.61
C ARG A 63 -16.47 -9.12 -9.32
N ALA A 64 -17.65 -8.53 -9.19
CA ALA A 64 -17.79 -7.10 -8.87
C ALA A 64 -17.34 -6.74 -7.44
N PHE A 65 -17.53 -7.65 -6.48
CA PHE A 65 -17.17 -7.42 -5.07
C PHE A 65 -15.77 -7.91 -4.70
N ARG A 66 -15.13 -8.73 -5.55
CA ARG A 66 -13.81 -9.32 -5.29
C ARG A 66 -12.71 -8.28 -5.00
N PRO A 67 -12.58 -7.16 -5.74
CA PRO A 67 -11.57 -6.15 -5.42
C PRO A 67 -11.74 -5.59 -4.00
N MET A 68 -13.00 -5.34 -3.57
CA MET A 68 -13.27 -4.88 -2.21
C MET A 68 -12.88 -5.92 -1.16
N LEU A 69 -13.12 -7.21 -1.43
CA LEU A 69 -12.67 -8.28 -0.51
C LEU A 69 -11.14 -8.32 -0.40
N VAL A 70 -10.43 -8.16 -1.52
CA VAL A 70 -8.96 -8.11 -1.54
C VAL A 70 -8.43 -6.92 -0.76
N GLU A 71 -9.06 -5.75 -0.88
CA GLU A 71 -8.73 -4.56 -0.09
C GLU A 71 -8.91 -4.80 1.41
N GLU A 72 -10.01 -5.41 1.84
CA GLU A 72 -10.25 -5.71 3.25
C GLU A 72 -9.26 -6.75 3.80
N TYR A 73 -8.93 -7.78 3.03
CA TYR A 73 -7.85 -8.71 3.41
C TYR A 73 -6.52 -8.00 3.57
N ALA A 74 -6.16 -7.11 2.64
CA ALA A 74 -4.92 -6.37 2.71
C ALA A 74 -4.86 -5.45 3.96
N LYS A 75 -5.96 -4.75 4.28
CA LYS A 75 -6.07 -3.92 5.49
C LYS A 75 -5.91 -4.74 6.76
N GLU A 76 -6.61 -5.87 6.87
CA GLU A 76 -6.52 -6.74 8.04
C GLU A 76 -5.11 -7.34 8.20
N MET A 77 -4.47 -7.73 7.09
CA MET A 77 -3.09 -8.21 7.09
C MET A 77 -2.12 -7.12 7.59
N THR A 78 -2.25 -5.88 7.11
CA THR A 78 -1.47 -4.74 7.60
C THR A 78 -1.71 -4.51 9.09
N ALA A 79 -2.96 -4.51 9.55
CA ALA A 79 -3.31 -4.29 10.95
C ALA A 79 -2.73 -5.35 11.90
N GLN A 80 -2.54 -6.58 11.43
CA GLN A 80 -1.90 -7.67 12.19
C GLN A 80 -0.37 -7.68 12.12
N GLY A 81 0.24 -6.68 11.48
CA GLY A 81 1.69 -6.50 11.40
C GLY A 81 2.27 -6.51 9.98
N GLY A 82 1.46 -6.82 8.97
CA GLY A 82 1.83 -6.69 7.56
C GLY A 82 3.08 -7.46 7.18
N ILE A 83 3.88 -6.86 6.30
CA ILE A 83 5.18 -7.38 5.86
C ILE A 83 6.35 -6.48 6.33
N GLY A 84 6.08 -5.48 7.16
CA GLY A 84 7.06 -4.52 7.69
C GLY A 84 7.42 -3.40 6.72
N LEU A 85 6.63 -3.19 5.66
CA LEU A 85 6.82 -2.08 4.73
C LEU A 85 6.36 -0.75 5.36
N ALA A 86 5.29 -0.78 6.17
CA ALA A 86 4.82 0.40 6.89
C ALA A 86 5.92 1.01 7.79
N ASP A 87 6.75 0.20 8.43
CA ASP A 87 7.84 0.70 9.30
C ASP A 87 8.91 1.49 8.52
N GLN A 88 9.24 1.02 7.31
CA GLN A 88 10.21 1.68 6.44
C GLN A 88 9.65 2.99 5.90
N VAL A 89 8.39 2.97 5.45
CA VAL A 89 7.69 4.16 4.94
C VAL A 89 7.51 5.19 6.04
N TYR A 90 7.12 4.77 7.25
CA TYR A 90 7.01 5.62 8.43
C TYR A 90 8.32 6.33 8.74
N SER A 91 9.42 5.58 8.77
CA SER A 91 10.75 6.14 9.03
C SER A 91 11.15 7.19 7.99
N GLU A 92 10.80 6.95 6.73
CA GLU A 92 11.08 7.89 5.65
C GLU A 92 10.20 9.14 5.73
N ILE A 93 8.91 9.00 6.07
CA ILE A 93 8.01 10.13 6.31
C ILE A 93 8.56 11.02 7.45
N LEU A 94 9.03 10.44 8.55
CA LEU A 94 9.64 11.21 9.64
C LEU A 94 10.92 11.94 9.22
N ARG A 95 11.76 11.27 8.41
CA ARG A 95 13.00 11.87 7.88
C ARG A 95 12.70 13.08 7.01
N MET A 96 11.74 12.95 6.10
CA MET A 96 11.31 14.05 5.20
C MET A 96 10.78 15.26 5.97
N GLN A 97 10.22 15.03 7.16
CA GLN A 97 9.69 16.09 8.02
C GLN A 97 10.69 16.62 9.05
N GLY A 98 11.93 16.12 9.07
CA GLY A 98 12.94 16.54 10.06
C GLY A 98 12.60 16.13 11.50
N LEU A 99 11.76 15.11 11.68
CA LEU A 99 11.34 14.57 12.98
C LEU A 99 12.13 13.30 13.38
N SER A 100 13.09 12.89 12.55
CA SER A 100 14.08 11.85 12.86
C SER A 100 15.18 12.41 13.77
N GLU A 101 15.51 11.70 14.85
CA GLU A 101 16.68 12.00 15.71
C GLU A 101 18.02 11.76 15.00
#